data_AF-A0A7Y5L9Q8-F1
#
_entry.id   AF-A0A7Y5L9Q8-F1
#
_cell.length_a   1.000
_cell.length_b   1.000
_cell.length_c   1.000
_cell.angle_alpha   90.00
_cell.angle_beta   90.00
_cell.angle_gamma   90.00
#
_symmetry.space_group_name_H-M   'P 1'
#
loop_
_entity.id
_entity.type
_entity.pdbx_description
1 polymer ?
#
loop_
_entity_poly.entity_id
_entity_poly.type
_entity_poly.pdbx_seq_one_letter_code
_entity_poly.pdbx_strand_id
1 'polypeptide(L)'
;MPREVATAGWKAVLRLQDDIYAPQLNLRKLEGYDDVWRLVVKKDYRLVYSFDGNNIYLLRLFRPPQGHLPTRHTLEMIAED
;
A
#
# COMPACT_ATOMS: atom_id res chain seq x y z
N MET A 1 11.12 7.67 -8.95
CA MET A 1 9.93 8.16 -8.21
C MET A 1 10.07 9.65 -7.97
N PRO A 2 9.03 10.48 -8.12
CA PRO A 2 9.10 11.92 -7.84
C PRO A 2 9.47 12.21 -6.37
N ARG A 3 10.23 13.29 -6.13
CA ARG A 3 10.73 13.63 -4.79
C ARG A 3 9.59 13.87 -3.80
N GLU A 4 8.55 14.60 -4.22
CA GLU A 4 7.41 14.89 -3.35
C GLU A 4 6.61 13.64 -2.96
N VAL A 5 6.66 12.58 -3.78
CA VAL A 5 6.03 11.30 -3.48
C VAL A 5 6.88 10.52 -2.49
N ALA A 6 8.20 10.47 -2.69
CA ALA A 6 9.11 9.82 -1.75
C ALA A 6 9.03 10.47 -0.35
N THR A 7 9.00 11.80 -0.28
CA THR A 7 8.83 12.54 0.98
C THR A 7 7.47 12.26 1.64
N ALA A 8 6.39 12.22 0.87
CA ALA A 8 5.07 11.89 1.41
C ALA A 8 5.01 10.43 1.90
N GLY A 9 5.62 9.50 1.17
CA GLY A 9 5.74 8.09 1.55
C GLY A 9 6.50 7.92 2.86
N TRP A 10 7.62 8.62 3.00
CA TRP A 10 8.39 8.60 4.25
C TRP A 10 7.57 9.11 5.45
N LYS A 11 6.84 10.22 5.28
CA LYS A 11 5.94 10.73 6.33
C LYS A 11 4.83 9.74 6.70
N ALA A 12 4.29 9.02 5.71
CA ALA A 12 3.29 7.99 5.96
C ALA A 12 3.88 6.82 6.77
N VAL A 13 5.10 6.37 6.45
CA VAL A 13 5.79 5.31 7.20
C VAL A 13 6.05 5.72 8.66
N LEU A 14 6.55 6.94 8.88
CA LEU A 14 6.74 7.47 10.24
C LEU A 14 5.41 7.48 11.02
N ARG A 15 4.30 7.81 10.36
CA ARG A 15 3.00 7.81 11.02
C ARG A 15 2.50 6.40 11.35
N LEU A 16 2.74 5.44 10.47
CA LEU A 16 2.39 4.03 10.71
C LEU A 16 3.18 3.43 11.88
N GLN A 17 4.41 3.89 12.10
CA GLN A 17 5.21 3.48 13.26
C GLN A 17 4.56 3.93 14.58
N ASP A 18 3.93 5.10 14.61
CA ASP A 18 3.24 5.61 15.79
C ASP A 18 1.85 4.97 15.98
N ASP A 19 1.09 4.83 14.88
CA ASP A 19 -0.28 4.32 14.86
C ASP A 19 -0.58 3.67 13.51
N ILE A 20 -0.59 2.34 13.51
CA ILE A 20 -0.76 1.53 12.31
C ILE A 20 -2.17 1.63 11.71
N TYR A 21 -3.15 2.08 12.48
CA TYR A 21 -4.55 2.27 12.07
C TYR A 21 -4.94 3.74 11.94
N ALA A 22 -3.95 4.65 11.86
CA ALA A 22 -4.17 6.09 11.85
C ALA A 22 -5.31 6.49 10.87
N PRO A 23 -6.46 7.00 11.35
CA PRO A 23 -7.66 7.22 10.54
C PRO A 23 -7.41 8.15 9.35
N GLN A 24 -6.49 9.10 9.49
CA GLN A 24 -6.09 10.04 8.43
C GLN A 24 -5.43 9.39 7.21
N LEU A 25 -5.03 8.11 7.28
CA LEU A 25 -4.34 7.42 6.18
C LEU A 25 -5.30 6.78 5.16
N ASN A 26 -6.63 6.86 5.36
CA ASN A 26 -7.64 6.26 4.48
C ASN A 26 -7.28 4.80 4.12
N LEU A 27 -7.03 4.03 5.16
CA LEU A 27 -6.53 2.67 5.09
C LEU A 27 -7.58 1.73 4.53
N ARG A 28 -7.16 0.83 3.63
CA ARG A 28 -8.00 -0.26 3.12
C ARG A 28 -7.23 -1.57 3.17
N LYS A 29 -7.83 -2.60 3.78
CA LYS A 29 -7.34 -3.97 3.65
C LYS A 29 -7.44 -4.39 2.18
N LEU A 30 -6.44 -5.08 1.65
CA LEU A 30 -6.50 -5.65 0.31
C LEU A 30 -7.27 -6.97 0.36
N GLU A 31 -8.32 -7.07 -0.45
CA GLU A 31 -9.10 -8.29 -0.56
C GLU A 31 -8.26 -9.42 -1.17
N GLY A 32 -8.43 -10.64 -0.64
CA GLY A 32 -7.68 -11.82 -1.08
C GLY A 32 -6.28 -11.98 -0.45
N TYR A 33 -5.87 -11.06 0.42
CA TYR A 33 -4.61 -11.16 1.17
C TYR A 33 -4.86 -11.07 2.67
N ASP A 34 -4.22 -11.96 3.42
CA ASP A 34 -4.20 -11.88 4.88
C ASP A 34 -3.26 -10.75 5.30
N ASP A 35 -3.81 -9.81 6.07
CA ASP A 35 -3.10 -8.72 6.74
C ASP A 35 -2.20 -7.84 5.85
N VAL A 36 -2.62 -7.64 4.61
CA VAL A 36 -2.06 -6.65 3.70
C VAL A 36 -2.97 -5.43 3.60
N TRP A 37 -2.37 -4.27 3.74
CA TRP A 37 -3.05 -2.98 3.81
C TRP A 37 -2.52 -2.04 2.74
N ARG A 38 -3.38 -1.11 2.32
CA ARG A 38 -3.07 -0.08 1.33
C ARG A 38 -3.54 1.27 1.82
N LEU A 39 -2.68 2.27 1.68
CA LEU A 39 -3.04 3.69 1.86
C LEU A 39 -2.69 4.54 0.65
N VAL A 40 -3.34 5.69 0.56
CA VAL A 40 -3.08 6.71 -0.46
C VAL A 40 -1.99 7.64 0.04
N VAL A 41 -0.84 7.68 -0.64
CA VAL A 41 0.27 8.58 -0.27
C VAL A 41 0.08 9.96 -0.89
N LYS A 42 -0.12 10.02 -2.22
CA LYS A 42 -0.28 11.28 -2.95
C LYS A 42 -0.86 11.03 -4.34
N LYS A 43 -1.96 11.71 -4.71
CA LYS A 43 -2.64 11.53 -6.01
C LYS A 43 -2.86 10.04 -6.33
N ASP A 44 -2.16 9.54 -7.36
CA ASP A 44 -2.25 8.17 -7.84
C ASP A 44 -1.34 7.20 -7.08
N TYR A 45 -0.47 7.66 -6.19
CA TYR A 45 0.50 6.78 -5.52
C TYR A 45 -0.12 6.06 -4.32
N ARG A 46 0.27 4.80 -4.15
CA ARG A 46 -0.19 3.91 -3.09
C ARG A 46 1.02 3.34 -2.36
N LEU A 47 0.91 3.25 -1.05
CA LEU A 47 1.80 2.45 -0.22
C LEU A 47 1.02 1.20 0.17
N VAL A 48 1.57 0.04 -0.15
CA VAL A 48 1.13 -1.24 0.37
C VAL A 48 2.10 -1.65 1.45
N TYR A 49 1.58 -2.25 2.53
CA TYR A 49 2.35 -2.73 3.66
C TYR A 49 1.61 -3.85 4.38
N SER A 50 2.34 -4.60 5.19
CA SER A 50 1.81 -5.54 6.18
C SER A 50 2.49 -5.25 7.52
N PHE A 51 2.00 -5.81 8.61
CA PHE A 51 2.57 -5.60 9.94
C PHE A 51 2.19 -6.72 10.90
N ASP A 52 2.98 -6.85 11.95
CA ASP A 52 2.63 -7.64 13.14
C ASP A 52 2.71 -6.75 14.40
N GLY A 53 2.68 -7.37 15.58
CA GLY A 53 2.76 -6.63 16.85
C GLY A 53 4.04 -5.83 17.07
N ASN A 54 5.10 -6.08 16.30
CA ASN A 54 6.43 -5.50 16.52
C ASN A 54 6.97 -4.75 15.30
N ASN A 55 6.54 -5.08 14.08
CA ASN A 55 7.21 -4.64 12.86
C ASN A 55 6.23 -4.27 11.75
N ILE A 56 6.71 -3.40 10.87
CA ILE A 56 6.08 -3.08 9.59
C ILE A 56 6.88 -3.73 8.47
N TYR A 57 6.20 -4.46 7.61
CA TYR A 57 6.76 -5.22 6.49
C TYR A 57 6.24 -4.72 5.14
N LEU A 58 6.91 -5.18 4.07
CA LEU A 58 6.44 -5.06 2.67
C LEU A 58 6.15 -3.63 2.22
N LEU A 59 7.09 -2.71 2.40
CA LEU A 59 6.95 -1.31 1.98
C LEU A 59 7.08 -1.16 0.46
N ARG A 60 5.97 -1.33 -0.28
CA ARG A 60 5.93 -1.05 -1.72
C ARG A 60 5.21 0.26 -1.99
N LEU A 61 5.98 1.28 -2.37
CA LEU A 61 5.46 2.54 -2.87
C LEU A 61 5.45 2.54 -4.40
N PHE A 62 4.27 2.58 -4.99
CA PHE A 62 4.11 2.52 -6.44
C PHE A 62 2.98 3.41 -6.94
N ARG A 63 3.01 3.70 -8.23
CA ARG A 63 1.87 4.24 -8.96
C ARG A 63 1.16 3.05 -9.62
N PRO A 64 -0.10 2.73 -9.29
CA PRO A 64 -0.86 1.75 -10.03
C PRO A 64 -0.92 2.16 -11.51
N PRO A 65 -0.89 1.20 -12.44
CA PRO A 65 -1.07 1.51 -13.86
C PRO A 65 -2.41 2.22 -14.05
N GLN A 66 -2.39 3.37 -14.73
CA GLN A 66 -3.60 4.09 -15.07
C GLN A 66 -4.31 3.30 -16.18
N GLY A 67 -5.45 2.68 -15.86
CA GLY A 67 -6.34 2.10 -16.88
C GLY A 67 -6.84 0.68 -16.66
N HIS A 68 -6.35 -0.09 -15.67
CA HIS A 68 -6.93 -1.39 -15.32
C HIS A 68 -6.79 -1.58 -13.80
N LEU A 69 -7.90 -1.49 -13.06
CA LEU A 69 -8.01 -2.27 -11.84
C LEU A 69 -8.01 -3.73 -12.31
N PRO A 70 -7.02 -4.57 -11.95
CA PRO A 70 -7.11 -5.99 -12.27
C PRO A 70 -8.38 -6.51 -11.59
N THR A 71 -9.36 -6.91 -12.41
CA THR A 71 -10.47 -7.73 -11.94
C THR A 71 -9.90 -9.07 -11.49
N ARG A 72 -10.61 -9.76 -10.59
CA ARG A 72 -10.18 -10.97 -9.88
C ARG A 72 -9.45 -12.01 -10.76
N HIS A 73 -9.82 -12.14 -12.04
CA HIS A 73 -9.18 -13.02 -13.02
C HIS A 73 -7.73 -12.67 -13.39
N THR A 74 -7.31 -11.40 -13.31
CA THR A 74 -5.93 -11.03 -13.68
C THR A 74 -4.92 -11.43 -12.60
N LEU A 75 -5.35 -11.64 -11.36
CA LEU A 75 -4.47 -12.08 -10.28
C LEU A 75 -4.24 -13.60 -10.31
N GLU A 76 -5.17 -14.37 -10.87
CA GLU A 76 -5.06 -15.84 -11.00
C GLU A 76 -3.99 -16.23 -12.04
N MET A 77 -3.86 -15.48 -13.14
CA MET A 77 -2.87 -15.79 -14.18
C MET A 77 -1.41 -15.48 -13.80
N ILE A 78 -1.17 -14.62 -12.80
CA ILE A 78 0.21 -14.26 -12.39
C ILE A 78 0.74 -15.27 -11.35
N ALA A 79 -0.12 -16.11 -10.78
CA ALA A 79 0.26 -17.10 -9.78
C ALA A 79 0.66 -18.46 -10.39
N GLU A 80 0.51 -18.65 -11.71
CA GLU A 80 0.76 -19.93 -12.39
C GLU A 80 1.99 -19.94 -13.33
N ASP A 81 2.80 -18.87 -13.37
CA ASP A 81 4.07 -18.82 -14.13
C ASP A 81 5.30 -18.66 -13.22
#